data_AF-A0A072N7Y9-F1
#
_entry.id   AF-A0A072N7Y9-F1
#
_cell.length_a   1.000
_cell.length_b   1.000
_cell.length_c   1.000
_cell.angle_alpha   90.00
_cell.angle_beta   90.00
_cell.angle_gamma   90.00
#
_symmetry.space_group_name_H-M   'P 1'
#
loop_
_entity.id
_entity.type
_entity.pdbx_description
1 polymer ?
#
loop_
_entity_poly.entity_id
_entity_poly.type
_entity_poly.pdbx_seq_one_letter_code
_entity_poly.pdbx_strand_id
1 'polypeptide(L)'
;MRRWLLSLSLLTPLLSGCTFVSTPRDAAQWSTTVHGVTVTWRWVTPGALARRGDTPYAGYTLTAPFAWGCVVDIDPALSRHDLVRVAAHEYGHCAAGLYLQLGASSLEGLSAYHRQLWEQWPERYAEAYLAACGRSLRPLGWYDLTPATCAEAPDPRTFAP
;
A
#
# COMPACT_ATOMS: atom_id res chain seq x y z
N MET A 1 -11.36 30.71 -66.41
CA MET A 1 -10.48 29.56 -66.11
C MET A 1 -10.02 29.65 -64.66
N ARG A 2 -10.60 28.85 -63.74
CA ARG A 2 -10.04 28.54 -62.41
C ARG A 2 -10.91 27.50 -61.70
N ARG A 3 -10.92 26.30 -62.26
CA ARG A 3 -11.08 25.07 -61.47
C ARG A 3 -9.67 24.73 -60.96
N TRP A 4 -9.56 23.93 -59.90
CA TRP A 4 -8.29 23.46 -59.30
C TRP A 4 -7.61 24.35 -58.26
N LEU A 5 -8.29 24.62 -57.15
CA LEU A 5 -7.64 24.75 -55.83
C LEU A 5 -8.63 24.14 -54.83
N LEU A 6 -8.59 22.82 -54.70
CA LEU A 6 -7.84 22.16 -53.63
C LEU A 6 -8.76 21.97 -52.41
N SER A 7 -9.50 20.89 -52.53
CA SER A 7 -10.28 20.14 -51.54
C SER A 7 -9.45 19.66 -50.33
N LEU A 8 -8.53 20.48 -49.82
CA LEU A 8 -7.55 20.11 -48.79
C LEU A 8 -7.89 20.64 -47.39
N SER A 9 -9.09 21.20 -47.19
CA SER A 9 -9.46 21.87 -45.94
C SER A 9 -10.47 21.08 -45.09
N LEU A 10 -10.83 19.85 -45.48
CA LEU A 10 -11.90 19.08 -44.82
C LEU A 10 -11.42 17.82 -44.06
N LEU A 11 -10.10 17.60 -43.93
CA LEU A 11 -9.55 16.42 -43.25
C LEU A 11 -8.72 16.73 -42.00
N THR A 12 -8.70 17.97 -41.52
CA THR A 12 -7.89 18.37 -40.37
C THR A 12 -8.52 18.27 -38.98
N PRO A 13 -9.85 18.08 -38.74
CA PRO A 13 -10.32 17.85 -37.38
C PRO A 13 -10.28 16.37 -36.97
N LEU A 14 -9.96 15.44 -37.87
CA LEU A 14 -9.86 14.00 -37.56
C LEU A 14 -8.50 13.58 -36.95
N LEU A 15 -7.59 14.55 -36.75
CA LEU A 15 -6.29 14.35 -36.09
C LEU A 15 -6.18 15.04 -34.74
N SER A 16 -7.30 15.50 -34.15
CA SER A 16 -7.37 15.64 -32.69
C SER A 16 -7.41 14.25 -32.07
N GLY A 17 -6.30 13.51 -32.22
CA GLY A 17 -6.03 12.38 -31.37
C GLY A 17 -6.16 12.89 -29.95
N CYS A 18 -6.98 12.21 -29.14
CA CYS A 18 -6.94 12.37 -27.71
C CYS A 18 -5.50 12.04 -27.32
N THR A 19 -4.66 13.06 -27.17
CA THR A 19 -3.46 12.95 -26.36
C THR A 19 -3.97 12.77 -24.94
N PHE A 20 -4.33 11.52 -24.62
CA PHE A 20 -4.17 11.03 -23.27
C PHE A 20 -2.68 11.09 -23.02
N VAL A 21 -2.19 12.27 -22.65
CA VAL A 21 -0.98 12.37 -21.85
C VAL A 21 -1.39 11.70 -20.55
N SER A 22 -1.16 10.39 -20.45
CA SER A 22 -1.14 9.78 -19.14
C SER A 22 -0.09 10.55 -18.37
N THR A 23 -0.48 11.12 -17.23
CA THR A 23 0.47 11.60 -16.24
C THR A 23 1.58 10.55 -16.04
N PRO A 24 2.80 10.94 -15.64
CA PRO A 24 3.81 9.97 -15.22
C PRO A 24 3.16 8.91 -14.33
N ARG A 25 3.55 7.66 -14.53
CA ARG A 25 2.92 6.44 -14.00
C ARG A 25 3.18 6.29 -12.48
N ASP A 26 2.91 7.34 -11.70
CA ASP A 26 3.28 7.54 -10.29
C ASP A 26 2.08 7.93 -9.39
N ALA A 27 0.83 7.68 -9.80
CA ALA A 27 -0.37 8.16 -9.08
C ALA A 27 -1.38 7.05 -8.72
N ALA A 28 -0.93 5.82 -8.52
CA ALA A 28 -1.81 4.78 -8.01
C ALA A 28 -1.98 4.95 -6.49
N GLN A 29 -2.94 5.80 -6.13
CA GLN A 29 -3.42 6.00 -4.77
C GLN A 29 -4.85 5.49 -4.67
N TRP A 30 -5.15 4.77 -3.59
CA TRP A 30 -6.51 4.35 -3.25
C TRP A 30 -6.67 4.38 -1.74
N SER A 31 -7.89 4.15 -1.25
CA SER A 31 -8.12 4.07 0.17
C SER A 31 -8.97 2.86 0.51
N THR A 32 -8.69 2.28 1.67
CA THR A 32 -9.47 1.19 2.23
C THR A 32 -9.82 1.52 3.68
N THR A 33 -10.91 0.93 4.17
CA THR A 33 -11.28 1.03 5.58
C THR A 33 -11.52 -0.38 6.09
N VAL A 34 -10.71 -0.80 7.06
CA VAL A 34 -10.78 -2.13 7.68
C VAL A 34 -10.71 -1.92 9.18
N HIS A 35 -11.61 -2.57 9.92
CA HIS A 35 -11.70 -2.42 11.39
C HIS A 35 -11.63 -0.97 11.86
N GLY A 36 -12.31 -0.05 11.18
CA GLY A 36 -12.33 1.37 11.52
C GLY A 36 -11.06 2.17 11.19
N VAL A 37 -10.00 1.53 10.69
CA VAL A 37 -8.75 2.18 10.25
C VAL A 37 -8.87 2.53 8.78
N THR A 38 -8.78 3.83 8.45
CA THR A 38 -8.75 4.27 7.05
C THR A 38 -7.32 4.43 6.56
N VAL A 39 -6.92 3.67 5.54
CA VAL A 39 -5.57 3.75 4.99
C VAL A 39 -5.63 4.33 3.58
N THR A 40 -4.87 5.40 3.35
CA THR A 40 -4.55 5.87 2.01
C THR A 40 -3.26 5.20 1.55
N TRP A 41 -3.38 4.28 0.59
CA TRP A 41 -2.26 3.56 0.01
C TRP A 41 -1.71 4.32 -1.17
N ARG A 42 -0.38 4.38 -1.31
CA ARG A 42 0.29 4.98 -2.47
C ARG A 42 1.40 4.07 -2.94
N TRP A 43 1.38 3.73 -4.22
CA TRP A 43 2.58 3.25 -4.88
C TRP A 43 3.50 4.43 -5.12
N VAL A 44 4.71 4.36 -4.56
CA VAL A 44 5.73 5.37 -4.82
C VAL A 44 6.61 4.95 -5.99
N THR A 45 7.34 5.92 -6.54
CA THR A 45 8.38 5.64 -7.54
C THR A 45 9.36 4.59 -6.98
N PRO A 46 9.69 3.54 -7.76
CA PRO A 46 10.64 2.53 -7.32
C PRO A 46 11.96 3.11 -6.81
N GLY A 47 12.38 2.71 -5.61
CA GLY A 47 13.56 3.19 -4.91
C GLY A 47 13.42 4.55 -4.23
N ALA A 48 12.23 5.16 -4.22
CA ALA A 48 12.02 6.50 -3.65
C ALA A 48 11.83 6.52 -2.13
N LEU A 49 11.55 5.37 -1.49
CA LEU A 49 11.46 5.32 -0.04
C LEU A 49 12.82 5.57 0.62
N ALA A 50 12.78 6.15 1.82
CA ALA A 50 13.96 6.39 2.62
C ALA A 50 14.76 5.10 2.87
N ARG A 51 16.01 5.25 3.30
CA ARG A 51 16.90 4.12 3.59
C ARG A 51 17.28 4.14 5.06
N ARG A 52 17.42 2.95 5.65
CA ARG A 52 18.09 2.76 6.94
C ARG A 52 19.51 2.27 6.69
N GLY A 53 20.47 3.19 6.77
CA GLY A 53 21.81 2.92 6.27
C GLY A 53 21.75 2.57 4.79
N ASP A 54 22.25 1.39 4.41
CA ASP A 54 22.26 0.95 3.01
C ASP A 54 20.98 0.22 2.57
N THR A 55 20.10 -0.16 3.50
CA THR A 55 18.88 -0.94 3.20
C THR A 55 17.69 -0.04 2.91
N PRO A 56 17.06 -0.13 1.72
CA PRO A 56 15.86 0.64 1.41
C PRO A 56 14.61 0.04 2.08
N TYR A 57 13.65 0.89 2.45
CA TYR A 57 12.35 0.44 2.95
C TYR A 57 11.46 -0.06 1.81
N ALA A 58 10.72 -1.15 2.03
CA ALA A 58 9.73 -1.66 1.08
C ALA A 58 8.33 -1.06 1.30
N GLY A 59 8.06 -0.57 2.51
CA GLY A 59 6.85 0.14 2.90
C GLY A 59 7.20 1.23 3.93
N TYR A 60 6.34 2.22 4.05
CA TYR A 60 6.47 3.27 5.05
C TYR A 60 5.11 3.85 5.43
N THR A 61 4.87 3.95 6.73
CA THR A 61 3.62 4.48 7.28
C THR A 61 3.81 5.87 7.89
N LEU A 62 2.97 6.80 7.46
CA LEU A 62 2.76 8.10 8.11
C LEU A 62 1.47 8.04 8.93
N THR A 63 1.62 7.96 10.25
CA THR A 63 0.52 7.87 11.21
C THR A 63 0.75 8.80 12.41
N ALA A 64 -0.33 9.27 13.03
CA ALA A 64 -0.30 10.00 14.28
C ALA A 64 -1.11 9.24 15.35
N PRO A 65 -0.79 9.39 16.65
CA PRO A 65 -1.59 8.78 17.71
C PRO A 65 -3.07 9.20 17.62
N PHE A 66 -3.99 8.25 17.80
CA PHE A 66 -5.44 8.43 17.64
C PHE A 66 -5.89 8.86 16.24
N ALA A 67 -5.03 8.80 15.23
CA ALA A 67 -5.42 9.11 13.87
C ALA A 67 -6.35 8.01 13.34
N TRP A 68 -7.53 8.41 12.90
CA TRP A 68 -8.54 7.54 12.29
C TRP A 68 -8.13 7.10 10.88
N GLY A 69 -7.11 7.76 10.33
CA GLY A 69 -6.47 7.31 9.10
C GLY A 69 -5.00 7.67 9.02
N CYS A 70 -4.32 6.99 8.11
CA CYS A 70 -2.90 7.07 7.86
C CYS A 70 -2.62 7.05 6.36
N VAL A 71 -1.37 7.36 6.00
CA VAL A 71 -0.88 7.15 4.64
C VAL A 71 0.16 6.04 4.67
N VAL A 72 0.04 5.08 3.76
CA VAL A 72 1.01 4.01 3.56
C VAL A 72 1.61 4.13 2.17
N ASP A 73 2.91 4.33 2.12
CA ASP A 73 3.70 4.31 0.90
C ASP A 73 4.32 2.93 0.71
N ILE A 74 4.22 2.37 -0.49
CA ILE A 74 4.83 1.07 -0.81
C ILE A 74 5.71 1.22 -2.04
N ASP A 75 6.93 0.68 -1.96
CA ASP A 75 7.82 0.54 -3.08
C ASP A 75 7.52 -0.77 -3.83
N PRO A 76 6.97 -0.73 -5.05
CA PRO A 76 6.57 -1.94 -5.76
C PRO A 76 7.76 -2.80 -6.21
N ALA A 77 8.97 -2.24 -6.37
CA ALA A 77 10.13 -2.99 -6.82
C ALA A 77 10.72 -3.85 -5.69
N LEU A 78 10.67 -3.34 -4.47
CA LEU A 78 11.18 -4.01 -3.27
C LEU A 78 10.15 -4.94 -2.64
N SER A 79 8.87 -4.57 -2.66
CA SER A 79 7.79 -5.37 -2.05
C SER A 79 7.30 -6.54 -2.91
N ARG A 80 7.69 -6.65 -4.19
CA ARG A 80 7.10 -7.60 -5.15
C ARG A 80 6.92 -9.05 -4.65
N HIS A 81 7.88 -9.56 -3.88
CA HIS A 81 7.88 -10.96 -3.43
C HIS A 81 7.20 -11.16 -2.08
N ASP A 82 6.89 -10.07 -1.40
CA ASP A 82 6.46 -10.05 0.01
C ASP A 82 5.39 -8.97 0.29
N LEU A 83 4.69 -8.55 -0.77
CA LEU A 83 3.80 -7.39 -0.74
C LEU A 83 2.72 -7.52 0.32
N VAL A 84 2.19 -8.72 0.50
CA VAL A 84 1.13 -8.97 1.49
C VAL A 84 1.65 -8.76 2.90
N ARG A 85 2.86 -9.25 3.22
CA ARG A 85 3.47 -9.02 4.55
C ARG A 85 3.75 -7.54 4.75
N VAL A 86 4.35 -6.87 3.75
CA VAL A 86 4.65 -5.44 3.82
C VAL A 86 3.38 -4.63 4.03
N ALA A 87 2.34 -4.84 3.22
CA ALA A 87 1.08 -4.12 3.38
C ALA A 87 0.40 -4.39 4.73
N ALA A 88 0.42 -5.64 5.21
CA ALA A 88 -0.13 -5.98 6.53
C ALA A 88 0.67 -5.36 7.68
N HIS A 89 2.01 -5.30 7.56
CA HIS A 89 2.89 -4.64 8.50
C HIS A 89 2.61 -3.13 8.54
N GLU A 90 2.54 -2.46 7.38
CA GLU A 90 2.26 -1.03 7.33
C GLU A 90 0.84 -0.70 7.80
N TYR A 91 -0.16 -1.52 7.47
CA TYR A 91 -1.49 -1.42 8.09
C TYR A 91 -1.40 -1.57 9.61
N GLY A 92 -0.53 -2.47 10.11
CA GLY A 92 -0.28 -2.66 11.52
C GLY A 92 0.17 -1.39 12.24
N HIS A 93 1.03 -0.57 11.61
CA HIS A 93 1.41 0.75 12.12
C HIS A 93 0.21 1.70 12.23
N CYS A 94 -0.67 1.72 11.22
CA CYS A 94 -1.88 2.53 11.24
C CYS A 94 -2.83 2.10 12.36
N ALA A 95 -3.07 0.80 12.48
CA ALA A 95 -3.93 0.23 13.50
C ALA A 95 -3.36 0.46 14.91
N ALA A 96 -2.05 0.32 15.09
CA ALA A 96 -1.37 0.62 16.33
C ALA A 96 -1.51 2.10 16.73
N GLY A 97 -1.45 3.02 15.76
CA GLY A 97 -1.69 4.45 15.98
C GLY A 97 -3.11 4.75 16.47
N LEU A 98 -4.12 4.13 15.87
CA LEU A 98 -5.53 4.33 16.26
C LEU A 98 -5.85 3.68 17.61
N TYR A 99 -5.38 2.45 17.84
CA TYR A 99 -5.73 1.62 18.99
C TYR A 99 -4.70 1.63 20.12
N LEU A 100 -3.67 2.49 20.03
CA LEU A 100 -2.58 2.63 21.00
C LEU A 100 -1.85 1.33 21.33
N GLN A 101 -1.63 0.50 20.31
CA GLN A 101 -0.95 -0.77 20.48
C GLN A 101 0.57 -0.60 20.39
N LEU A 102 1.32 -1.27 21.28
CA LEU A 102 2.78 -1.17 21.33
C LEU A 102 3.40 -2.49 21.79
N GLY A 103 4.59 -2.78 21.24
CA GLY A 103 5.37 -3.96 21.63
C GLY A 103 4.73 -5.30 21.24
N ALA A 104 5.41 -6.38 21.58
CA ALA A 104 4.92 -7.75 21.46
C ALA A 104 5.20 -8.54 22.75
N SER A 105 4.39 -9.55 23.07
CA SER A 105 4.64 -10.41 24.24
C SER A 105 5.88 -11.29 24.07
N SER A 106 6.24 -11.62 22.82
CA SER A 106 7.45 -12.38 22.47
C SER A 106 8.26 -11.67 21.39
N LEU A 107 9.59 -11.73 21.52
CA LEU A 107 10.56 -11.26 20.52
C LEU A 107 11.19 -12.40 19.71
N GLU A 108 10.76 -13.64 19.95
CA GLU A 108 11.29 -14.82 19.28
C GLU A 108 11.02 -14.77 17.76
N GLY A 109 12.01 -15.11 16.95
CA GLY A 109 11.91 -15.05 15.48
C GLY A 109 12.01 -13.64 14.88
N LEU A 110 11.91 -12.57 15.68
CA LEU A 110 12.02 -11.21 15.17
C LEU A 110 13.47 -10.84 14.80
N SER A 111 13.61 -10.20 13.64
CA SER A 111 14.86 -9.60 13.18
C SER A 111 15.33 -8.50 14.14
N ALA A 112 16.61 -8.10 14.06
CA ALA A 112 17.12 -6.99 14.85
C ALA A 112 16.34 -5.67 14.61
N TYR A 113 15.81 -5.48 13.40
CA TYR A 113 14.97 -4.32 13.08
C TYR A 113 13.61 -4.41 13.78
N HIS A 114 12.93 -5.55 13.68
CA HIS A 114 11.59 -5.76 14.26
C HIS A 114 11.59 -5.87 15.80
N ARG A 115 12.76 -5.96 16.43
CA ARG A 115 12.88 -5.87 17.90
C ARG A 115 12.74 -4.45 18.44
N GLN A 116 12.73 -3.42 17.60
CA GLN A 116 12.43 -2.05 18.03
C GLN A 116 10.97 -1.95 18.48
N LEU A 117 10.71 -1.25 19.59
CA LEU A 117 9.40 -1.22 20.26
C LEU A 117 8.21 -0.93 19.31
N TRP A 118 8.40 0.01 18.38
CA TRP A 118 7.39 0.43 17.41
C TRP A 118 7.20 -0.54 16.24
N GLU A 119 8.16 -1.43 16.01
CA GLU A 119 8.16 -2.42 14.91
C GLU A 119 7.64 -3.81 15.35
N GLN A 120 7.64 -4.07 16.66
CA GLN A 120 7.24 -5.36 17.22
C GLN A 120 5.77 -5.67 16.93
N TRP A 121 4.85 -4.78 17.33
CA TRP A 121 3.41 -5.01 17.16
C TRP A 121 3.01 -5.14 15.68
N PRO A 122 3.43 -4.23 14.77
CA PRO A 122 3.09 -4.32 13.35
C PRO A 122 3.62 -5.59 12.68
N GLU A 123 4.82 -6.03 13.04
CA GLU A 123 5.35 -7.28 12.50
C GLU A 123 4.56 -8.50 12.98
N ARG A 124 4.18 -8.55 14.27
CA ARG A 124 3.32 -9.62 14.78
C ARG A 124 1.93 -9.61 14.15
N TYR A 125 1.38 -8.42 13.89
CA TYR A 125 0.13 -8.30 13.16
C TYR A 125 0.27 -8.85 11.73
N ALA A 126 1.37 -8.56 11.04
CA ALA A 126 1.62 -9.08 9.69
C ALA A 126 1.76 -10.62 9.68
N GLU A 127 2.44 -11.19 10.66
CA GLU A 127 2.52 -12.65 10.84
C GLU A 127 1.14 -13.27 11.08
N ALA A 128 0.34 -12.68 11.97
CA ALA A 128 -1.03 -13.13 12.25
C ALA A 128 -1.95 -13.00 11.02
N TYR A 129 -1.80 -11.91 10.25
CA TYR A 129 -2.51 -11.70 9.00
C TYR A 129 -2.18 -12.81 7.99
N LEU A 130 -0.90 -13.09 7.76
CA LEU A 130 -0.48 -14.13 6.81
C LEU A 130 -0.97 -15.52 7.25
N ALA A 131 -0.94 -15.80 8.56
CA ALA A 131 -1.44 -17.06 9.09
C ALA A 131 -2.96 -17.22 8.89
N ALA A 132 -3.74 -16.16 9.10
CA ALA A 132 -5.20 -16.21 8.97
C ALA A 132 -5.67 -16.13 7.52
N CYS A 133 -5.10 -15.20 6.75
CA CYS A 133 -5.61 -14.74 5.45
C CYS A 133 -4.79 -15.21 4.25
N GLY A 134 -3.62 -15.81 4.49
CA GLY A 134 -2.71 -16.22 3.44
C GLY A 134 -2.13 -15.03 2.68
N ARG A 135 -1.81 -15.24 1.40
CA ARG A 135 -1.17 -14.23 0.53
C ARG A 135 -2.17 -13.38 -0.26
N SER A 136 -3.32 -13.05 0.33
CA SER A 136 -4.35 -12.20 -0.30
C SER A 136 -4.39 -10.83 0.37
N LEU A 137 -4.52 -9.76 -0.42
CA LEU A 137 -4.73 -8.39 0.07
C LEU A 137 -6.22 -8.02 0.17
N ARG A 138 -7.15 -8.89 -0.25
CA ARG A 138 -8.60 -8.62 -0.16
C ARG A 138 -9.06 -8.26 1.25
N PRO A 139 -8.60 -8.94 2.32
CA PRO A 139 -8.99 -8.59 3.68
C PRO A 139 -8.52 -7.21 4.15
N LEU A 140 -7.51 -6.61 3.49
CA LEU A 140 -7.12 -5.21 3.67
C LEU A 140 -7.94 -4.25 2.80
N GLY A 141 -8.95 -4.73 2.09
CA GLY A 141 -9.84 -3.97 1.20
C GLY A 141 -9.27 -3.72 -0.20
N TRP A 142 -8.15 -4.34 -0.56
CA TRP A 142 -7.56 -4.18 -1.88
C TRP A 142 -8.30 -5.04 -2.91
N TYR A 143 -8.28 -4.60 -4.16
CA TYR A 143 -8.57 -5.50 -5.27
C TYR A 143 -7.39 -6.46 -5.48
N ASP A 144 -7.64 -7.75 -5.32
CA ASP A 144 -6.65 -8.80 -5.53
C ASP A 144 -7.34 -10.02 -6.18
N LEU A 145 -6.68 -10.68 -7.12
CA LEU A 145 -7.21 -11.87 -7.78
C LEU A 145 -7.01 -13.12 -6.91
N THR A 146 -6.06 -13.09 -5.97
CA THR A 146 -5.80 -14.17 -5.03
C THR A 146 -6.94 -14.25 -4.00
N PRO A 147 -7.62 -15.40 -3.86
CA PRO A 147 -8.63 -15.58 -2.82
C PRO A 147 -8.00 -15.56 -1.43
N ALA A 148 -8.69 -14.97 -0.47
CA ALA A 148 -8.30 -14.99 0.94
C ALA A 148 -8.76 -16.28 1.62
N THR A 149 -7.98 -16.75 2.59
CA THR A 149 -8.39 -17.89 3.45
C THR A 149 -9.25 -17.45 4.63
N CYS A 150 -9.18 -16.17 5.02
CA CYS A 150 -9.99 -15.57 6.06
C CYS A 150 -11.20 -14.82 5.45
N ALA A 151 -12.26 -14.62 6.24
CA ALA A 151 -13.37 -13.75 5.87
C ALA A 151 -13.02 -12.26 6.03
N GLU A 152 -12.24 -11.94 7.06
CA GLU A 152 -11.79 -10.60 7.40
C GLU A 152 -10.37 -10.64 7.98
N ALA A 153 -9.64 -9.52 7.90
CA ALA A 153 -8.32 -9.39 8.53
C ALA A 153 -8.44 -9.57 10.05
N PRO A 154 -7.37 -10.00 10.76
CA PRO A 154 -7.39 -10.03 12.22
C PRO A 154 -7.79 -8.68 12.82
N ASP A 155 -8.66 -8.67 13.83
CA ASP A 155 -9.14 -7.44 14.46
C ASP A 155 -8.04 -6.84 15.37
N PRO A 156 -7.52 -5.64 15.07
CA PRO A 156 -6.48 -4.98 15.86
C PRO A 156 -6.85 -4.70 17.33
N ARG A 157 -8.15 -4.68 17.66
CA ARG A 157 -8.65 -4.38 19.01
C ARG A 157 -8.57 -5.57 19.94
N THR A 158 -8.57 -6.78 19.38
CA THR A 158 -8.58 -8.05 20.14
C THR A 158 -7.36 -8.91 19.85
N PHE A 159 -6.60 -8.61 18.80
CA PHE A 159 -5.31 -9.21 18.54
C PHE A 159 -4.32 -8.93 19.67
N ALA A 160 -3.67 -9.98 20.15
CA ALA A 160 -2.61 -9.93 21.15
C ALA A 160 -1.30 -10.49 20.53
N PRO A 161 -0.25 -9.66 20.40
CA PRO A 161 1.03 -10.01 19.78
C PRO A 161 1.98 -10.83 20.66
#